data_AF-A0A1V5GB01-F1
#
_entry.id   AF-A0A1V5GB01-F1
#
_cell.length_a   1.000
_cell.length_b   1.000
_cell.length_c   1.000
_cell.angle_alpha   90.00
_cell.angle_beta   90.00
_cell.angle_gamma   90.00
#
_symmetry.space_group_name_H-M   'P 1'
#
loop_
_entity.id
_entity.type
_entity.pdbx_description
1 polymer ?
#
loop_
_entity_poly.entity_id
_entity_poly.type
_entity_poly.pdbx_seq_one_letter_code
_entity_poly.pdbx_strand_id
1 'polypeptide(L)'
;MKDFLRVGSISGLESFVRNIAYMLMVSRMVNMVGEQGTYWVANNFIWGWMLLPVTQLGELIKQETAKDKDAVRNNTPGYFAITAMTCILWVLLIPAYKPFMQYVLGYSDVDKLFELVMVLFTFYVLYAFQNVFDATFYGRGKTTYMLFESVVTNSIYYGAFFILYLCGVWTPSLMGIALMFGFGNAFDSVVSYLAYRYFLKKEMLDSNERKAV
;
A
#
# COMPACT_ATOMS: atom_id res chain seq x y z
N MET A 1 -16.54 23.29 -6.40
CA MET A 1 -15.27 23.95 -5.99
C MET A 1 -14.96 23.71 -4.51
N LYS A 2 -15.87 24.00 -3.56
CA LYS A 2 -15.65 23.73 -2.12
C LYS A 2 -15.39 22.25 -1.79
N ASP A 3 -16.16 21.32 -2.38
CA ASP A 3 -15.95 19.89 -2.15
C ASP A 3 -14.65 19.36 -2.76
N PHE A 4 -14.30 19.84 -3.95
CA PHE A 4 -13.02 19.52 -4.58
C PHE A 4 -11.83 20.02 -3.74
N LEU A 5 -11.94 21.23 -3.18
CA LEU A 5 -10.92 21.80 -2.31
C LEU A 5 -10.80 21.02 -0.99
N ARG A 6 -11.94 20.54 -0.44
CA ARG A 6 -11.96 19.70 0.77
C ARG A 6 -11.37 18.31 0.53
N VAL A 7 -11.76 17.63 -0.55
CA VAL A 7 -11.24 16.29 -0.89
C VAL A 7 -9.75 16.38 -1.22
N GLY A 8 -9.34 17.39 -1.99
CA GLY A 8 -7.95 17.64 -2.35
C GLY A 8 -7.08 18.00 -1.14
N SER A 9 -7.55 18.83 -0.21
CA SER A 9 -6.77 19.19 0.98
C SER A 9 -6.57 18.01 1.93
N ILE A 10 -7.61 17.19 2.13
CA ILE A 10 -7.53 15.96 2.94
C ILE A 10 -6.55 14.96 2.31
N SER A 11 -6.65 14.74 1.00
CA SER A 11 -5.74 13.86 0.26
C SER A 11 -4.29 14.35 0.32
N GLY A 12 -4.08 15.66 0.16
CA GLY A 12 -2.76 16.28 0.28
C GLY A 12 -2.16 16.13 1.68
N LEU A 13 -2.96 16.34 2.73
CA LEU A 13 -2.53 16.18 4.12
C LEU A 13 -2.19 14.72 4.45
N GLU A 14 -3.03 13.78 4.02
CA GLU A 14 -2.79 12.34 4.13
C GLU A 14 -1.45 11.96 3.50
N SER A 15 -1.24 12.36 2.24
CA SER A 15 -0.01 12.10 1.51
C SER A 15 1.22 12.74 2.16
N PHE A 16 1.07 13.95 2.72
CA PHE A 16 2.14 14.63 3.44
C PHE A 16 2.57 13.86 4.69
N VAL A 17 1.60 13.43 5.51
CA VAL A 17 1.87 12.66 6.74
C VAL A 17 2.61 11.36 6.41
N ARG A 18 2.10 10.60 5.43
CA ARG A 18 2.72 9.34 4.99
C ARG A 18 4.15 9.56 4.47
N ASN A 19 4.36 10.58 3.65
CA ASN A 19 5.66 10.85 3.06
C ASN A 19 6.70 11.31 4.10
N ILE A 20 6.29 12.11 5.10
CA ILE A 20 7.18 12.51 6.19
C ILE A 20 7.57 11.30 7.04
N ALA A 21 6.60 10.48 7.42
CA ALA A 21 6.88 9.27 8.20
C ALA A 21 7.85 8.35 7.45
N TYR A 22 7.61 8.12 6.15
CA TYR A 22 8.51 7.34 5.31
C TYR A 22 9.91 7.95 5.21
N MET A 23 10.03 9.28 5.03
CA MET A 23 11.31 9.96 4.95
C MET A 23 12.12 9.83 6.25
N LEU A 24 11.48 10.07 7.38
CA LEU A 24 12.14 10.08 8.69
C LEU A 24 12.47 8.67 9.20
N MET A 25 11.59 7.71 8.95
CA MET A 25 11.73 6.36 9.47
C MET A 25 12.47 5.45 8.50
N VAL A 26 12.12 5.46 7.23
CA VAL A 26 12.67 4.50 6.28
C VAL A 26 13.90 5.07 5.59
N SER A 27 13.75 6.19 4.88
CA SER A 27 14.85 6.77 4.09
C SER A 27 16.07 7.10 4.95
N ARG A 28 15.86 7.78 6.09
CA ARG A 28 16.95 8.09 7.02
C ARG A 28 17.63 6.84 7.56
N MET A 29 16.88 5.84 8.03
CA MET A 29 17.46 4.64 8.63
C MET A 29 18.21 3.79 7.61
N VAL A 30 17.70 3.68 6.37
CA VAL A 30 18.37 2.99 5.26
C VAL A 30 19.72 3.65 4.93
N ASN A 31 19.75 4.98 4.91
CA ASN A 31 20.99 5.73 4.68
C ASN A 31 21.98 5.52 5.84
N MET A 32 21.50 5.49 7.08
CA MET A 32 22.34 5.25 8.27
C MET A 32 22.99 3.87 8.28
N VAL A 33 22.31 2.84 7.76
CA VAL A 33 22.87 1.47 7.66
C VAL A 33 23.74 1.27 6.42
N GLY A 34 23.84 2.26 5.51
CA GLY A 34 24.66 2.19 4.30
C GLY A 34 24.09 1.31 3.18
N GLU A 35 22.83 0.90 3.27
CA GLU A 35 22.20 -0.09 2.38
C GLU A 35 21.22 0.53 1.38
N GLN A 36 21.37 1.84 1.12
CA GLN A 36 20.51 2.59 0.22
C GLN A 36 20.47 2.01 -1.19
N GLY A 37 21.59 1.54 -1.73
CA GLY A 37 21.64 0.95 -3.07
C GLY A 37 20.71 -0.25 -3.19
N THR A 38 20.88 -1.24 -2.32
CA THR A 38 20.08 -2.47 -2.28
C THR A 38 18.60 -2.16 -2.07
N TYR A 39 18.30 -1.30 -1.09
CA TYR A 39 16.92 -0.95 -0.75
C TYR A 39 16.19 -0.21 -1.88
N TRP A 40 16.83 0.79 -2.51
CA TRP A 40 16.20 1.54 -3.59
C TRP A 40 16.01 0.70 -4.85
N VAL A 41 16.95 -0.20 -5.18
CA VAL A 41 16.77 -1.13 -6.31
C VAL A 41 15.63 -2.11 -6.03
N ALA A 42 15.52 -2.64 -4.80
CA ALA A 42 14.38 -3.48 -4.40
C ALA A 42 13.06 -2.71 -4.52
N ASN A 43 13.02 -1.47 -4.04
CA ASN A 43 11.84 -0.63 -4.11
C ASN A 43 11.44 -0.35 -5.58
N ASN A 44 12.40 -0.05 -6.46
CA ASN A 44 12.15 0.13 -7.88
C ASN A 44 11.67 -1.15 -8.55
N PHE A 45 12.22 -2.31 -8.18
CA PHE A 45 11.74 -3.59 -8.69
C PHE A 45 10.26 -3.81 -8.33
N ILE A 46 9.91 -3.62 -7.06
CA ILE A 46 8.54 -3.85 -6.58
C ILE A 46 7.57 -2.82 -7.18
N TRP A 47 7.84 -1.52 -7.06
CA TRP A 47 6.92 -0.49 -7.55
C TRP A 47 6.89 -0.38 -9.07
N GLY A 48 8.04 -0.50 -9.72
CA GLY A 48 8.15 -0.32 -11.16
C GLY A 48 7.64 -1.52 -11.97
N TRP A 49 7.77 -2.74 -11.43
CA TRP A 49 7.47 -3.96 -12.18
C TRP A 49 6.35 -4.78 -11.54
N MET A 50 6.45 -5.10 -10.25
CA MET A 50 5.45 -5.95 -9.61
C MET A 50 4.11 -5.23 -9.47
N LEU A 51 4.10 -4.01 -8.91
CA LEU A 51 2.88 -3.26 -8.60
C LEU A 51 2.26 -2.56 -9.81
N LEU A 52 2.89 -2.60 -10.98
CA LEU A 52 2.35 -1.95 -12.17
C LEU A 52 0.89 -2.37 -12.47
N PRO A 53 0.52 -3.67 -12.53
CA PRO A 53 -0.86 -4.07 -12.78
C PRO A 53 -1.82 -3.65 -11.66
N VAL A 54 -1.36 -3.67 -10.41
CA VAL A 54 -2.14 -3.28 -9.23
C VAL A 54 -2.47 -1.78 -9.25
N THR A 55 -1.49 -0.93 -9.57
CA THR A 55 -1.69 0.52 -9.66
C THR A 55 -2.63 0.88 -10.81
N GLN A 56 -2.52 0.21 -11.96
CA GLN A 56 -3.44 0.40 -13.09
C GLN A 56 -4.87 -0.04 -12.74
N LEU A 57 -5.02 -1.18 -12.06
CA LEU A 57 -6.31 -1.61 -11.53
C LEU A 57 -6.89 -0.57 -10.55
N GLY A 58 -6.05 0.03 -9.71
CA GLY A 58 -6.44 1.12 -8.82
C GLY A 58 -7.03 2.33 -9.56
N GLU A 59 -6.42 2.76 -10.67
CA GLU A 59 -6.98 3.85 -11.49
C GLU A 59 -8.32 3.47 -12.14
N LEU A 60 -8.45 2.24 -12.62
CA LEU A 60 -9.72 1.72 -13.14
C LEU A 60 -10.82 1.75 -12.06
N ILE A 61 -10.53 1.23 -10.87
CA ILE A 61 -11.48 1.22 -9.74
C ILE A 61 -11.90 2.65 -9.38
N LYS A 62 -10.95 3.59 -9.28
CA LYS A 62 -11.26 5.00 -9.01
C LYS A 62 -12.23 5.55 -10.04
N GLN A 63 -11.99 5.28 -11.32
CA GLN A 63 -12.81 5.77 -12.42
C GLN A 63 -14.23 5.16 -12.40
N GLU A 64 -14.34 3.85 -12.24
CA GLU A 64 -15.63 3.15 -12.24
C GLU A 64 -16.49 3.55 -11.03
N THR A 65 -15.90 3.54 -9.84
CA THR A 65 -16.62 3.87 -8.60
C THR A 65 -16.96 5.36 -8.48
N ALA A 66 -16.22 6.23 -9.17
CA ALA A 66 -16.58 7.65 -9.30
C ALA A 66 -17.80 7.86 -10.20
N LYS A 67 -17.90 7.10 -11.31
CA LYS A 67 -18.99 7.22 -12.29
C LYS A 67 -20.28 6.56 -11.80
N ASP A 68 -20.18 5.39 -11.19
CA ASP A 68 -21.32 4.60 -10.74
C ASP A 68 -21.11 4.11 -9.30
N LYS A 69 -22.10 4.36 -8.44
CA LYS A 69 -22.07 3.90 -7.05
C LYS A 69 -22.31 2.40 -6.96
N ASP A 70 -23.13 1.84 -7.85
CA ASP A 70 -23.44 0.41 -7.87
C ASP A 70 -22.24 -0.42 -8.34
N ALA A 71 -21.27 0.18 -9.05
CA ALA A 71 -20.00 -0.46 -9.40
C ALA A 71 -19.23 -0.94 -8.16
N VAL A 72 -19.33 -0.24 -7.02
CA VAL A 72 -18.73 -0.70 -5.75
C VAL A 72 -19.29 -2.05 -5.33
N ARG A 73 -20.57 -2.34 -5.55
CA ARG A 73 -21.14 -3.64 -5.17
C ARG A 73 -20.93 -4.68 -6.27
N ASN A 74 -21.13 -4.29 -7.52
CA ASN A 74 -21.20 -5.21 -8.64
C ASN A 74 -19.81 -5.63 -9.14
N ASN A 75 -18.82 -4.72 -9.11
CA ASN A 75 -17.51 -4.95 -9.72
C ASN A 75 -16.43 -5.32 -8.69
N THR A 76 -16.65 -5.07 -7.40
CA THR A 76 -15.70 -5.42 -6.32
C THR A 76 -15.22 -6.88 -6.34
N PRO A 77 -16.08 -7.90 -6.55
CA PRO A 77 -15.61 -9.28 -6.70
C PRO A 77 -14.64 -9.46 -7.89
N GLY A 78 -14.89 -8.74 -8.99
CA GLY A 78 -14.01 -8.72 -10.16
C GLY A 78 -12.66 -8.06 -9.87
N TYR A 79 -12.64 -6.95 -9.14
CA TYR A 79 -11.39 -6.29 -8.73
C TYR A 79 -10.53 -7.23 -7.89
N PHE A 80 -11.12 -7.90 -6.90
CA PHE A 80 -10.41 -8.88 -6.10
C PHE A 80 -9.91 -10.08 -6.90
N ALA A 81 -10.68 -10.55 -7.88
CA ALA A 81 -10.26 -11.63 -8.77
C ALA A 81 -9.03 -11.22 -9.60
N ILE A 82 -9.02 -10.00 -10.16
CA ILE A 82 -7.87 -9.48 -10.92
C ILE A 82 -6.64 -9.31 -10.02
N THR A 83 -6.81 -8.80 -8.79
CA THR A 83 -5.73 -8.71 -7.80
C THR A 83 -5.17 -10.10 -7.49
N ALA A 84 -6.02 -11.09 -7.23
CA ALA A 84 -5.59 -12.46 -6.94
C ALA A 84 -4.85 -13.10 -8.13
N MET A 85 -5.36 -12.93 -9.36
CA MET A 85 -4.66 -13.38 -10.57
C MET A 85 -3.28 -12.71 -10.72
N THR A 86 -3.18 -11.42 -10.41
CA THR A 86 -1.91 -10.69 -10.41
C THR A 86 -0.93 -11.27 -9.40
N CYS A 87 -1.37 -11.57 -8.17
CA CYS A 87 -0.53 -12.20 -7.16
C CYS A 87 -0.08 -13.61 -7.56
N ILE A 88 -0.97 -14.41 -8.18
CA ILE A 88 -0.61 -15.73 -8.72
C ILE A 88 0.47 -15.56 -9.81
N LEU A 89 0.30 -14.60 -10.72
CA LEU A 89 1.30 -14.31 -11.74
C LEU A 89 2.65 -13.93 -11.13
N TRP A 90 2.67 -13.13 -10.05
CA TRP A 90 3.92 -12.83 -9.35
C TRP A 90 4.60 -14.11 -8.83
N VAL A 91 3.85 -15.02 -8.20
CA VAL A 91 4.39 -16.30 -7.71
C VAL A 91 4.97 -17.14 -8.84
N LEU A 92 4.27 -17.22 -9.98
CA LEU A 92 4.74 -17.95 -11.16
C LEU A 92 6.02 -17.35 -11.76
N LEU A 93 6.23 -16.04 -11.59
CA LEU A 93 7.39 -15.32 -12.10
C LEU A 93 8.61 -15.34 -11.14
N ILE A 94 8.49 -15.92 -9.94
CA ILE A 94 9.60 -15.99 -8.97
C ILE A 94 10.92 -16.53 -9.59
N PRO A 95 10.91 -17.63 -10.39
CA PRO A 95 12.15 -18.13 -11.00
C PRO A 95 12.83 -17.13 -11.95
N ALA A 96 12.07 -16.18 -12.51
CA ALA A 96 12.58 -15.15 -13.41
C ALA A 96 13.15 -13.93 -12.69
N TYR A 97 12.92 -13.76 -11.38
CA TYR A 97 13.34 -12.56 -10.64
C TYR A 97 14.87 -12.42 -10.57
N LYS A 98 15.60 -13.48 -10.18
CA LYS A 98 17.08 -13.41 -10.13
C LYS A 98 17.70 -13.12 -11.50
N PRO A 99 17.34 -13.83 -12.59
CA PRO A 99 17.80 -13.48 -13.94
C PRO A 99 17.48 -12.03 -14.33
N PHE A 100 16.27 -11.55 -14.00
CA PHE A 100 15.87 -10.18 -14.30
C PHE A 100 16.75 -9.16 -13.53
N MET A 101 16.97 -9.39 -12.24
CA MET A 101 17.83 -8.55 -11.40
C MET A 101 19.29 -8.52 -11.90
N GLN A 102 19.79 -9.66 -12.38
CA GLN A 102 21.15 -9.77 -12.89
C GLN A 102 21.30 -9.12 -14.27
N TYR A 103 20.46 -9.48 -15.24
CA TYR A 103 20.66 -9.14 -16.64
C TYR A 103 19.95 -7.85 -17.07
N VAL A 104 18.81 -7.51 -16.46
CA VAL A 104 18.04 -6.31 -16.81
C VAL A 104 18.38 -5.15 -15.89
N LEU A 105 18.43 -5.39 -14.58
CA LEU A 105 18.80 -4.34 -13.62
C LEU A 105 20.33 -4.16 -13.49
N GLY A 106 21.12 -5.13 -13.95
CA GLY A 106 22.59 -5.07 -13.88
C GLY A 106 23.13 -5.00 -12.45
N TYR A 107 22.38 -5.54 -11.47
CA TYR A 107 22.75 -5.45 -10.07
C TYR A 107 23.79 -6.53 -9.72
N SER A 108 24.83 -6.15 -8.98
CA SER A 108 25.94 -7.05 -8.64
C SER A 108 25.60 -8.04 -7.52
N ASP A 109 24.86 -7.60 -6.50
CA ASP A 109 24.52 -8.39 -5.32
C ASP A 109 23.08 -8.95 -5.41
N VAL A 110 22.88 -9.82 -6.40
CA VAL A 110 21.55 -10.34 -6.79
C VAL A 110 20.88 -11.13 -5.67
N ASP A 111 21.65 -11.91 -4.91
CA ASP A 111 21.09 -12.75 -3.84
C ASP A 111 20.52 -11.90 -2.71
N LYS A 112 21.26 -10.88 -2.27
CA LYS A 112 20.79 -9.95 -1.24
C LYS A 112 19.56 -9.15 -1.68
N LEU A 113 19.55 -8.69 -2.93
CA LEU A 113 18.40 -8.02 -3.52
C LEU A 113 17.17 -8.94 -3.57
N PHE A 114 17.36 -10.19 -4.02
CA PHE A 114 16.30 -11.18 -4.09
C PHE A 114 15.73 -11.51 -2.71
N GLU A 115 16.58 -11.74 -1.70
CA GLU A 115 16.15 -11.98 -0.32
C GLU A 115 15.29 -10.83 0.21
N LEU A 116 15.75 -9.58 0.00
CA LEU A 116 15.01 -8.39 0.43
C LEU A 116 13.63 -8.30 -0.25
N VAL A 117 13.57 -8.55 -1.56
CA VAL A 117 12.32 -8.56 -2.33
C VAL A 117 11.39 -9.68 -1.84
N MET A 118 11.91 -10.87 -1.56
CA MET A 118 11.11 -12.01 -1.09
C MET A 118 10.55 -11.79 0.32
N VAL A 119 11.29 -11.11 1.20
CA VAL A 119 10.77 -10.70 2.52
C VAL A 119 9.62 -9.70 2.37
N LEU A 120 9.78 -8.71 1.49
CA LEU A 120 8.75 -7.72 1.23
C LEU A 120 7.55 -8.29 0.46
N PHE A 121 7.75 -9.36 -0.32
CA PHE A 121 6.75 -9.96 -1.20
C PHE A 121 5.41 -10.20 -0.52
N THR A 122 5.41 -10.86 0.63
CA THR A 122 4.18 -11.20 1.37
C THR A 122 3.42 -9.95 1.81
N PHE A 123 4.13 -8.91 2.24
CA PHE A 123 3.53 -7.64 2.63
C PHE A 123 2.95 -6.89 1.43
N TYR A 124 3.60 -6.98 0.26
CA TYR A 124 3.08 -6.37 -0.96
C TYR A 124 1.90 -7.13 -1.56
N VAL A 125 1.74 -8.43 -1.28
CA VAL A 125 0.49 -9.15 -1.57
C VAL A 125 -0.65 -8.54 -0.75
N LEU A 126 -0.47 -8.29 0.55
CA LEU A 126 -1.49 -7.61 1.37
C LEU A 126 -1.82 -6.22 0.83
N TYR A 127 -0.78 -5.45 0.51
CA TYR A 127 -0.93 -4.13 -0.10
C TYR A 127 -1.72 -4.17 -1.41
N ALA A 128 -1.55 -5.20 -2.25
CA ALA A 128 -2.29 -5.31 -3.50
C ALA A 128 -3.81 -5.43 -3.28
N PHE A 129 -4.22 -6.14 -2.23
CA PHE A 129 -5.63 -6.20 -1.82
C PHE A 129 -6.09 -4.90 -1.16
N GLN A 130 -5.27 -4.31 -0.30
CA GLN A 130 -5.54 -3.01 0.31
C GLN A 130 -5.80 -1.93 -0.75
N ASN A 131 -5.02 -1.90 -1.83
CA ASN A 131 -5.15 -0.91 -2.90
C ASN A 131 -6.55 -0.90 -3.54
N VAL A 132 -7.30 -2.02 -3.52
CA VAL A 132 -8.70 -2.07 -3.96
C VAL A 132 -9.59 -1.20 -3.06
N PHE A 133 -9.36 -1.21 -1.74
CA PHE A 133 -10.09 -0.41 -0.76
C PHE A 133 -9.78 1.06 -0.96
N ASP A 134 -8.50 1.40 -1.01
CA ASP A 134 -8.01 2.77 -1.13
C ASP A 134 -8.48 3.42 -2.43
N ALA A 135 -8.40 2.69 -3.55
CA ALA A 135 -8.91 3.12 -4.83
C ALA A 135 -10.44 3.35 -4.80
N THR A 136 -11.17 2.49 -4.10
CA THR A 136 -12.62 2.67 -3.91
C THR A 136 -12.91 3.92 -3.08
N PHE A 137 -12.20 4.14 -1.97
CA PHE A 137 -12.39 5.36 -1.17
C PHE A 137 -12.09 6.63 -1.96
N TYR A 138 -11.01 6.61 -2.75
CA TYR A 138 -10.68 7.72 -3.64
C TYR A 138 -11.79 7.98 -4.66
N GLY A 139 -12.23 6.96 -5.40
CA GLY A 139 -13.27 7.11 -6.42
C GLY A 139 -14.61 7.59 -5.84
N ARG A 140 -14.94 7.17 -4.61
CA ARG A 140 -16.15 7.61 -3.90
C ARG A 140 -16.01 8.97 -3.19
N GLY A 141 -14.83 9.61 -3.25
CA GLY A 141 -14.55 10.87 -2.57
C GLY A 141 -14.54 10.75 -1.04
N LYS A 142 -14.30 9.54 -0.50
CA LYS A 142 -14.31 9.23 0.94
C LYS A 142 -12.90 9.27 1.54
N THR A 143 -12.12 10.28 1.17
CA THR A 143 -10.72 10.45 1.57
C THR A 143 -10.50 10.62 3.07
N THR A 144 -11.56 10.85 3.86
CA THR A 144 -11.48 10.84 5.33
C THR A 144 -11.14 9.47 5.90
N TYR A 145 -11.58 8.36 5.29
CA TYR A 145 -11.16 7.01 5.73
C TYR A 145 -9.66 6.80 5.48
N MET A 146 -9.16 7.25 4.32
CA MET A 146 -7.74 7.19 4.00
C MET A 146 -6.89 8.05 4.94
N LEU A 147 -7.36 9.26 5.28
CA LEU A 147 -6.67 10.09 6.28
C LEU A 147 -6.67 9.41 7.65
N PHE A 148 -7.77 8.76 8.03
CA PHE A 148 -7.85 8.01 9.28
C PHE A 148 -6.83 6.86 9.31
N GLU A 149 -6.81 6.02 8.26
CA GLU A 149 -5.85 4.92 8.10
C GLU A 149 -4.40 5.43 8.19
N SER A 150 -4.06 6.43 7.38
CA SER A 150 -2.73 7.03 7.34
C SER A 150 -2.32 7.60 8.70
N VAL A 151 -3.19 8.33 9.39
CA VAL A 151 -2.87 8.89 10.72
C VAL A 151 -2.67 7.77 11.75
N VAL A 152 -3.55 6.76 11.75
CA VAL A 152 -3.49 5.62 12.69
C VAL A 152 -2.21 4.83 12.47
N THR A 153 -1.91 4.44 11.23
CA THR A 153 -0.69 3.69 10.88
C THR A 153 0.57 4.51 11.17
N ASN A 154 0.64 5.76 10.71
CA ASN A 154 1.84 6.58 10.89
C ASN A 154 2.08 6.99 12.35
N SER A 155 1.02 7.27 13.11
CA SER A 155 1.18 7.72 14.50
C SER A 155 1.36 6.56 15.47
N ILE A 156 0.57 5.49 15.34
CA ILE A 156 0.62 4.37 16.27
C ILE A 156 1.80 3.47 15.94
N TYR A 157 1.86 2.95 14.72
CA TYR A 157 2.85 1.91 14.38
C TYR A 157 4.25 2.51 14.23
N TYR A 158 4.42 3.47 13.32
CA TYR A 158 5.73 4.08 13.09
C TYR A 158 6.18 4.95 14.26
N GLY A 159 5.25 5.62 14.96
CA GLY A 159 5.55 6.35 16.19
C GLY A 159 6.05 5.44 17.32
N ALA A 160 5.43 4.27 17.52
CA ALA A 160 5.92 3.29 18.49
C ALA A 160 7.32 2.78 18.13
N PHE A 161 7.56 2.45 16.86
CA PHE A 161 8.88 2.03 16.39
C PHE A 161 9.96 3.11 16.58
N PHE A 162 9.60 4.37 16.36
CA PHE A 162 10.51 5.49 16.60
C PHE A 162 10.90 5.62 18.07
N ILE A 163 9.95 5.43 19.00
CA ILE A 163 10.24 5.41 20.44
C ILE A 163 11.14 4.23 20.78
N LEU A 164 10.87 3.03 20.25
CA LEU A 164 11.72 1.85 20.47
C LEU A 164 13.15 2.07 19.97
N TYR A 165 13.31 2.75 18.84
CA TYR A 165 14.60 3.17 18.31
C TYR A 165 15.31 4.15 19.26
N LEU A 166 14.63 5.19 19.73
CA LEU A 166 15.21 6.18 20.66
C LEU A 166 15.60 5.57 22.02
N CYS A 167 14.85 4.58 22.50
CA CYS A 167 15.16 3.83 23.72
C CYS A 167 16.29 2.80 23.54
N GLY A 168 16.82 2.63 22.31
CA GLY A 168 17.85 1.63 22.01
C GLY A 168 17.36 0.18 22.05
N VAL A 169 16.05 -0.05 22.14
CA VAL A 169 15.43 -1.39 22.16
C VAL A 169 15.47 -2.02 20.77
N TRP A 170 15.39 -1.20 19.72
CA TRP A 170 15.47 -1.65 18.33
C TRP A 170 16.62 -0.95 17.59
N THR A 171 17.43 -1.73 16.89
CA THR A 171 18.53 -1.23 16.07
C THR A 171 18.23 -1.42 14.59
N PRO A 172 18.43 -0.37 13.77
CA PRO A 172 18.15 -0.45 12.34
C PRO A 172 19.17 -1.36 11.65
N SER A 173 18.67 -2.30 10.88
CA SER A 173 19.40 -3.07 9.87
C SER A 173 18.57 -3.08 8.59
N LEU A 174 19.15 -3.40 7.43
CA LEU A 174 18.39 -3.47 6.18
C LEU A 174 17.15 -4.36 6.31
N MET A 175 17.33 -5.57 6.86
CA MET A 175 16.23 -6.51 7.09
C MET A 175 15.24 -6.01 8.13
N GLY A 176 15.73 -5.43 9.24
CA GLY A 176 14.89 -4.85 10.26
C GLY A 176 14.02 -3.71 9.73
N ILE A 177 14.56 -2.86 8.86
CA ILE A 177 13.83 -1.76 8.23
C ILE A 177 12.80 -2.31 7.23
N ALA A 178 13.17 -3.30 6.41
CA ALA A 178 12.22 -3.95 5.49
C ALA A 178 11.06 -4.60 6.23
N LEU A 179 11.34 -5.31 7.34
CA LEU A 179 10.31 -5.90 8.19
C LEU A 179 9.45 -4.83 8.86
N MET A 180 10.07 -3.78 9.43
CA MET A 180 9.33 -2.66 10.03
C MET A 180 8.35 -2.06 9.02
N PHE A 181 8.83 -1.76 7.82
CA PHE A 181 8.01 -1.21 6.74
C PHE A 181 6.92 -2.20 6.29
N GLY A 182 7.28 -3.47 6.07
CA GLY A 182 6.36 -4.52 5.65
C GLY A 182 5.22 -4.75 6.66
N PHE A 183 5.54 -4.87 7.94
CA PHE A 183 4.55 -4.97 9.01
C PHE A 183 3.73 -3.68 9.17
N GLY A 184 4.32 -2.52 8.90
CA GLY A 184 3.59 -1.26 8.80
C GLY A 184 2.52 -1.31 7.71
N ASN A 185 2.86 -1.83 6.52
CA ASN A 185 1.90 -2.05 5.44
C ASN A 185 0.84 -3.09 5.82
N ALA A 186 1.21 -4.19 6.49
CA ALA A 186 0.24 -5.17 6.96
C ALA A 186 -0.75 -4.58 7.98
N PHE A 187 -0.25 -3.77 8.91
CA PHE A 187 -1.08 -3.05 9.88
C PHE A 187 -2.04 -2.11 9.15
N ASP A 188 -1.55 -1.34 8.18
CA ASP A 188 -2.37 -0.45 7.34
C ASP A 188 -3.46 -1.24 6.61
N SER A 189 -3.10 -2.36 5.97
CA SER A 189 -4.05 -3.23 5.27
C SER A 189 -5.19 -3.73 6.16
N VAL A 190 -4.89 -4.04 7.44
CA VAL A 190 -5.91 -4.43 8.42
C VAL A 190 -6.83 -3.25 8.76
N VAL A 191 -6.27 -2.06 9.00
CA VAL A 191 -7.06 -0.86 9.30
C VAL A 191 -7.96 -0.50 8.10
N SER A 192 -7.42 -0.49 6.88
CA SER A 192 -8.17 -0.23 5.65
C SER A 192 -9.25 -1.27 5.40
N TYR A 193 -9.00 -2.55 5.68
CA TYR A 193 -10.02 -3.59 5.58
C TYR A 193 -11.20 -3.33 6.54
N LEU A 194 -10.92 -2.97 7.80
CA LEU A 194 -11.96 -2.66 8.78
C LEU A 194 -12.77 -1.42 8.37
N ALA A 195 -12.09 -0.36 7.90
CA ALA A 195 -12.74 0.84 7.38
C ALA A 195 -13.61 0.51 6.15
N TYR A 196 -13.12 -0.34 5.26
CA TYR A 196 -13.82 -0.73 4.03
C TYR A 196 -15.07 -1.55 4.32
N ARG A 197 -14.99 -2.49 5.28
CA ARG A 197 -16.15 -3.25 5.76
C ARG A 197 -17.22 -2.33 6.37
N TYR A 198 -16.80 -1.35 7.17
CA TYR A 198 -17.71 -0.36 7.73
C TYR A 198 -18.36 0.50 6.64
N PHE A 199 -17.57 0.94 5.66
CA PHE A 199 -18.05 1.71 4.50
C PHE A 199 -19.09 0.93 3.68
N LEU A 200 -18.79 -0.32 3.31
CA LEU A 200 -19.73 -1.17 2.55
C LEU A 200 -21.03 -1.40 3.31
N LYS A 201 -20.97 -1.65 4.62
CA LYS A 201 -22.17 -1.83 5.45
C LYS A 201 -23.06 -0.58 5.40
N LYS A 202 -22.45 0.61 5.48
CA LYS A 202 -23.18 1.88 5.40
C LYS A 202 -23.79 2.14 4.02
N GLU A 203 -23.05 1.92 2.93
CA GLU A 203 -23.57 2.06 1.56
C GLU A 203 -24.71 1.07 1.28
N MET A 204 -24.61 -0.19 1.75
CA MET A 204 -25.68 -1.17 1.61
C MET A 204 -26.97 -0.76 2.33
N LEU A 205 -26.86 -0.23 3.56
CA LEU A 205 -28.01 0.27 4.33
C LEU A 205 -28.70 1.45 3.63
N ASP A 206 -27.93 2.45 3.17
CA ASP A 206 -28.44 3.63 2.44
C ASP A 206 -29.11 3.28 1.09
N SER A 207 -28.79 2.11 0.51
CA SER A 207 -29.37 1.63 -0.75
C SER A 207 -30.70 0.89 -0.55
N ASN A 208 -30.84 0.16 0.56
CA ASN A 208 -32.07 -0.56 0.89
C ASN A 208 -33.18 0.40 1.31
N GLU A 209 -32.85 1.48 2.02
CA GLU A 209 -33.81 2.55 2.35
C GLU A 209 -34.32 3.25 1.09
N ARG A 210 -33.47 3.46 0.07
CA ARG A 210 -33.87 4.07 -1.21
C ARG A 210 -34.69 3.17 -2.13
N LYS A 211 -34.68 1.85 -1.92
CA LYS A 211 -35.54 0.90 -2.64
C LYS A 211 -36.89 0.67 -1.94
N ALA A 212 -37.01 1.10 -0.69
CA ALA A 212 -38.21 0.98 0.13
C ALA A 212 -39.12 2.22 0.08
N VAL A 213 -38.69 3.27 -0.64
CA VAL A 213 -39.43 4.52 -0.92
C VAL A 213 -39.75 4.56 -2.41
#